data_AF-A0AAD7R7E4-F1
#
_entry.id   AF-A0AAD7R7E4-F1
#
_cell.length_a   1.000
_cell.length_b   1.000
_cell.length_c   1.000
_cell.angle_alpha   90.00
_cell.angle_beta   90.00
_cell.angle_gamma   90.00
#
_symmetry.space_group_name_H-M   'P 1'
#
loop_
_entity.id
_entity.type
_entity.pdbx_description
1 polymer ?
#
loop_
_entity_poly.entity_id
_entity_poly.type
_entity_poly.pdbx_seq_one_letter_code
_entity_poly.pdbx_strand_id
1 'polypeptide(L)'
;MMQDPELIATSILLPKFKTSWTDNADIIQRVKCGLISFQDKLRTALAPLQEKLKAFNEVKLICDQTAEHIKSQAQRTERQIKMEFEKLQQFLKDEEAARISALREEEEQKSQMMKEKIEKMTEEISSLSEQIRAIEQELGAEDVSFLQDPEKVSGALVDVAKHLGNLKYRVWEKMLGTVQYTPVTLDPNTANPISPCLRI
;
A
#
# COMPACT_ATOMS: atom_id res chain seq x y z
N MET A 1 -32.51 -102.23 51.66
CA MET A 1 -31.16 -101.65 51.87
C MET A 1 -31.28 -100.17 51.55
N MET A 2 -31.18 -99.28 52.55
CA MET A 2 -31.26 -97.83 52.32
C MET A 2 -29.92 -97.34 51.78
N GLN A 3 -29.90 -96.69 50.61
CA GLN A 3 -28.74 -95.91 50.20
C GLN A 3 -28.51 -94.79 51.23
N ASP A 4 -27.25 -94.58 51.59
CA ASP A 4 -26.81 -93.49 52.44
C ASP A 4 -27.23 -92.13 51.82
N PRO A 5 -28.12 -91.37 52.49
CA PRO A 5 -28.60 -90.08 51.99
C PRO A 5 -27.46 -89.07 51.76
N GLU A 6 -26.37 -89.15 52.52
CA GLU A 6 -25.23 -88.26 52.35
C GLU A 6 -24.50 -88.52 51.05
N LEU A 7 -24.35 -89.79 50.65
CA LEU A 7 -23.70 -90.19 49.41
C LEU A 7 -24.49 -89.74 48.16
N ILE A 8 -25.84 -89.80 48.25
CA ILE A 8 -26.72 -89.30 47.19
C ILE A 8 -26.62 -87.76 47.10
N ALA A 9 -26.67 -87.07 48.24
CA ALA A 9 -26.54 -85.61 48.29
C ALA A 9 -25.18 -85.13 47.72
N THR A 10 -24.08 -85.80 48.08
CA THR A 10 -22.76 -85.47 47.50
C THR A 10 -22.70 -85.78 46.01
N SER A 11 -23.26 -86.89 45.53
CA SER A 11 -23.26 -87.23 44.08
C SER A 11 -24.02 -86.21 43.21
N ILE A 12 -25.02 -85.52 43.76
CA ILE A 12 -25.84 -84.54 43.04
C ILE A 12 -25.30 -83.11 43.22
N LEU A 13 -24.83 -82.76 44.42
CA LEU A 13 -24.41 -81.39 44.75
C LEU A 13 -22.97 -81.10 44.31
N LEU A 14 -22.03 -82.06 44.41
CA LEU A 14 -20.63 -81.83 44.00
C LEU A 14 -20.49 -81.47 42.52
N PRO A 15 -21.15 -82.16 41.56
CA PRO A 15 -21.07 -81.78 40.16
C PRO A 15 -21.66 -80.40 39.89
N LYS A 16 -22.82 -80.08 40.49
CA LYS A 16 -23.47 -78.76 40.34
C LYS A 16 -22.63 -77.61 40.90
N PHE A 17 -22.00 -77.84 42.05
CA PHE A 17 -21.09 -76.87 42.64
C PHE A 17 -19.85 -76.72 41.76
N LYS A 18 -19.27 -77.82 41.29
CA LYS A 18 -18.10 -77.80 40.40
C LYS A 18 -18.37 -77.08 39.08
N THR A 19 -19.52 -77.31 38.43
CA THR A 19 -19.90 -76.60 37.19
C THR A 19 -20.15 -75.11 37.45
N SER A 20 -20.84 -74.75 38.53
CA SER A 20 -21.04 -73.33 38.89
C SER A 20 -19.73 -72.61 39.18
N TRP A 21 -18.77 -73.27 39.82
CA TRP A 21 -17.42 -72.74 40.04
C TRP A 21 -16.64 -72.57 38.74
N THR A 22 -16.73 -73.51 37.80
CA THR A 22 -16.07 -73.39 36.50
C THR A 22 -16.71 -72.33 35.60
N ASP A 23 -18.04 -72.19 35.64
CA ASP A 23 -18.78 -71.19 34.87
C ASP A 23 -18.46 -69.77 35.36
N ASN A 24 -18.39 -69.58 36.68
CA ASN A 24 -17.96 -68.31 37.26
C ASN A 24 -16.51 -67.97 36.89
N ALA A 25 -15.61 -68.96 36.84
CA ALA A 25 -14.23 -68.76 36.41
C ALA A 25 -14.11 -68.39 34.92
N ASP A 26 -14.92 -68.99 34.04
CA ASP A 26 -14.97 -68.65 32.60
C ASP A 26 -15.50 -67.23 32.36
N ILE A 27 -16.56 -66.83 33.09
CA ILE A 27 -17.12 -65.47 33.02
C ILE A 27 -16.06 -64.44 33.45
N ILE A 28 -15.39 -64.67 34.58
CA ILE A 28 -14.32 -63.79 35.07
C ILE A 28 -13.19 -63.70 34.03
N GLN A 29 -12.80 -64.82 33.42
CA GLN A 29 -11.75 -64.84 32.41
C GLN A 29 -12.16 -64.11 31.12
N ARG A 30 -13.41 -64.25 30.65
CA ARG A 30 -13.93 -63.52 29.48
C ARG A 30 -14.00 -62.03 29.72
N VAL A 31 -14.43 -61.60 30.90
CA VAL A 31 -14.42 -60.17 31.28
C VAL A 31 -12.98 -59.65 31.33
N LYS A 32 -12.04 -60.41 31.90
CA LYS A 32 -10.62 -60.06 31.95
C LYS A 32 -10.01 -59.94 30.55
N CYS A 33 -10.25 -60.92 29.67
CA CYS A 33 -9.81 -60.88 28.28
C CYS A 33 -10.44 -59.72 27.51
N GLY A 34 -11.72 -59.44 27.73
CA GLY A 34 -12.42 -58.29 27.16
C GLY A 34 -11.78 -56.96 27.56
N LEU A 35 -11.48 -56.78 28.85
CA LEU A 35 -10.83 -55.58 29.39
C LEU A 35 -9.42 -55.39 28.80
N ILE A 36 -8.61 -56.45 28.72
CA ILE A 36 -7.27 -56.42 28.12
C ILE A 36 -7.38 -56.05 26.64
N SER A 37 -8.30 -56.68 25.90
CA SER A 37 -8.50 -56.39 24.47
C SER A 37 -8.94 -54.94 24.22
N PHE A 38 -9.72 -54.37 25.13
CA PHE A 38 -10.12 -52.97 25.07
C PHE A 38 -8.95 -52.03 25.38
N GLN A 39 -8.14 -52.37 26.40
CA GLN A 39 -6.94 -51.62 26.76
C GLN A 39 -5.91 -51.61 25.62
N ASP A 40 -5.71 -52.73 24.93
CA ASP A 40 -4.81 -52.83 23.78
C ASP A 40 -5.31 -52.01 22.58
N LYS A 41 -6.62 -51.99 22.34
CA LYS A 41 -7.23 -51.13 21.31
C LYS A 41 -7.02 -49.64 21.63
N LEU A 42 -7.22 -49.23 22.88
CA LEU A 42 -6.95 -47.86 23.32
C LEU A 42 -5.47 -47.49 23.15
N ARG A 43 -4.56 -48.39 23.53
CA ARG A 43 -3.12 -48.17 23.38
C ARG A 43 -2.69 -48.08 21.92
N THR A 44 -3.26 -48.91 21.06
CA THR A 44 -3.02 -48.89 19.61
C THR A 44 -3.54 -47.60 18.97
N ALA A 45 -4.68 -47.09 19.44
CA ALA A 45 -5.25 -45.83 18.96
C ALA A 45 -4.51 -44.58 19.48
N LEU A 46 -3.78 -44.67 20.60
CA LEU A 46 -3.11 -43.53 21.21
C LEU A 46 -1.94 -42.99 20.37
N ALA A 47 -1.09 -43.88 19.83
CA ALA A 47 0.07 -43.50 19.04
C ALA A 47 -0.26 -42.63 17.81
N PRO A 48 -1.21 -43.00 16.92
CA PRO A 48 -1.56 -42.15 15.77
C PRO A 48 -2.18 -40.82 16.18
N LEU A 49 -2.88 -40.75 17.32
CA LEU A 49 -3.41 -39.48 17.84
C LEU A 49 -2.27 -38.55 18.31
N GLN A 50 -1.23 -39.10 18.93
CA GLN A 50 -0.05 -38.32 19.34
C GLN A 50 0.73 -37.78 18.13
N GLU A 51 0.90 -38.57 17.08
CA GLU A 51 1.54 -38.11 15.84
C GLU A 51 0.70 -37.04 15.12
N LYS A 52 -0.62 -37.21 15.07
CA LYS A 52 -1.53 -36.19 14.51
C LYS A 52 -1.46 -34.88 15.30
N LEU A 53 -1.33 -34.94 16.63
CA LEU A 53 -1.16 -33.76 17.47
C LEU A 53 0.15 -33.03 17.16
N LYS A 54 1.26 -33.74 16.96
CA LYS A 54 2.55 -33.12 16.55
C LYS A 54 2.42 -32.42 15.20
N ALA A 55 1.86 -33.10 14.19
CA ALA A 55 1.64 -32.52 12.87
C ALA A 55 0.75 -31.25 12.92
N PHE A 56 -0.30 -31.26 13.75
CA PHE A 56 -1.14 -30.08 13.95
C PHE A 56 -0.40 -28.92 14.62
N ASN A 57 0.49 -29.20 15.58
CA ASN A 57 1.32 -28.16 16.19
C ASN A 57 2.32 -27.55 15.19
N GLU A 58 2.90 -28.36 14.30
CA GLU A 58 3.79 -27.88 13.23
C GLU A 58 3.04 -26.98 12.24
N VAL A 59 1.89 -27.44 11.75
CA VAL A 59 1.04 -26.64 10.84
C VAL A 59 0.60 -25.34 11.51
N LYS A 60 0.21 -25.39 12.80
CA LYS A 60 -0.14 -24.19 13.55
C LYS A 60 1.02 -23.18 13.59
N LEU A 61 2.24 -23.63 13.87
CA LEU A 61 3.42 -22.76 13.90
C LEU A 61 3.67 -22.09 12.53
N ILE A 62 3.53 -22.85 11.44
CA ILE A 62 3.67 -22.33 10.07
C ILE A 62 2.58 -21.28 9.77
N CYS A 63 1.33 -21.54 10.17
CA CYS A 63 0.24 -20.57 10.01
C CYS A 63 0.51 -19.29 10.81
N ASP A 64 0.94 -19.41 12.07
CA ASP A 64 1.28 -18.27 12.93
C ASP A 64 2.39 -17.41 12.28
N GLN A 65 3.45 -18.06 11.76
CA GLN A 65 4.53 -17.37 11.04
C GLN A 65 4.07 -16.71 9.74
N THR A 66 3.20 -17.39 8.98
CA THR A 66 2.66 -16.88 7.71
C THR A 66 1.81 -15.63 7.93
N ALA A 67 1.00 -15.61 9.00
CA ALA A 67 0.19 -14.45 9.36
C ALA A 67 1.04 -13.22 9.67
N GLU A 68 2.13 -13.37 10.42
CA GLU A 68 3.08 -12.28 10.71
C GLU A 68 3.80 -11.81 9.45
N HIS A 69 4.14 -12.72 8.53
CA HIS A 69 4.74 -12.36 7.25
C HIS A 69 3.77 -11.55 6.37
N ILE A 70 2.51 -11.99 6.24
CA ILE A 70 1.46 -11.26 5.51
C ILE A 70 1.33 -9.83 6.05
N LYS A 71 1.26 -9.69 7.36
CA LYS A 71 1.15 -8.38 8.02
C LYS A 71 2.36 -7.49 7.72
N SER A 72 3.57 -8.03 7.88
CA SER A 72 4.81 -7.29 7.63
C SER A 72 4.95 -6.90 6.15
N GLN A 73 4.58 -7.79 5.24
CA GLN A 73 4.57 -7.56 3.80
C GLN A 73 3.58 -6.45 3.42
N ALA A 74 2.35 -6.51 3.94
CA ALA A 74 1.34 -5.48 3.69
C ALA A 74 1.81 -4.10 4.17
N GLN A 75 2.37 -4.00 5.38
CA GLN A 75 2.90 -2.74 5.92
C GLN A 75 4.11 -2.20 5.12
N ARG A 76 4.95 -3.09 4.58
CA ARG A 76 6.08 -2.69 3.72
C ARG A 76 5.56 -2.16 2.39
N THR A 77 4.63 -2.86 1.74
CA THR A 77 4.02 -2.45 0.48
C THR A 77 3.29 -1.12 0.64
N GLU A 78 2.54 -0.93 1.73
CA GLU A 78 1.88 0.34 2.03
C GLU A 78 2.88 1.50 2.11
N ARG A 79 4.01 1.31 2.81
CA ARG A 79 5.08 2.32 2.89
C ARG A 79 5.68 2.63 1.53
N GLN A 80 5.91 1.61 0.70
CA GLN A 80 6.43 1.81 -0.65
C GLN A 80 5.47 2.60 -1.54
N ILE A 81 4.17 2.27 -1.50
CA ILE A 81 3.14 3.03 -2.21
C ILE A 81 3.18 4.49 -1.76
N LYS A 82 3.19 4.76 -0.44
CA LYS A 82 3.27 6.13 0.08
C LYS A 82 4.49 6.89 -0.42
N MET A 83 5.68 6.29 -0.37
CA MET A 83 6.91 6.92 -0.86
C MET A 83 6.86 7.26 -2.35
N GLU A 84 6.29 6.40 -3.20
CA GLU A 84 6.15 6.70 -4.63
C GLU A 84 5.17 7.87 -4.89
N PHE A 85 4.06 7.94 -4.15
CA PHE A 85 3.14 9.07 -4.23
C PHE A 85 3.73 10.37 -3.68
N GLU A 86 4.53 10.31 -2.62
CA GLU A 86 5.24 11.47 -2.07
C GLU A 86 6.23 12.07 -3.09
N LYS A 87 6.99 11.23 -3.81
CA LYS A 87 7.87 11.68 -4.90
C LYS A 87 7.09 12.41 -5.99
N LEU A 88 5.94 11.86 -6.40
CA LEU A 88 5.09 12.49 -7.41
C LEU A 88 4.51 13.82 -6.92
N GLN A 89 4.04 13.88 -5.68
CA GLN A 89 3.55 15.12 -5.08
C GLN A 89 4.65 16.18 -5.00
N GLN A 90 5.87 15.80 -4.63
CA GLN A 90 7.00 16.72 -4.59
C GLN A 90 7.33 17.25 -5.99
N PHE A 91 7.38 16.38 -7.00
CA PHE A 91 7.58 16.78 -8.39
C PHE A 91 6.54 17.83 -8.83
N LEU A 92 5.26 17.63 -8.50
CA LEU A 92 4.21 18.58 -8.85
C LEU A 92 4.39 19.93 -8.16
N LYS A 93 4.79 19.95 -6.88
CA LYS A 93 5.08 21.20 -6.14
C LYS A 93 6.26 21.95 -6.75
N ASP A 94 7.33 21.23 -7.09
CA ASP A 94 8.52 21.83 -7.69
C ASP A 94 8.20 22.41 -9.08
N GLU A 95 7.43 21.69 -9.88
CA GLU A 95 6.98 22.14 -11.18
C GLU A 95 6.06 23.36 -11.05
N GLU A 96 5.09 23.37 -10.12
CA GLU A 96 4.23 24.53 -9.82
C GLU A 96 5.07 25.76 -9.43
N ALA A 97 6.00 25.61 -8.47
CA ALA A 97 6.86 26.67 -7.99
C ALA A 97 7.71 27.27 -9.14
N ALA A 98 8.28 26.43 -9.98
CA ALA A 98 9.06 26.88 -11.14
C ALA A 98 8.20 27.70 -12.13
N ARG A 99 6.92 27.37 -12.31
CA ARG A 99 6.02 28.12 -13.22
C ARG A 99 5.63 29.45 -12.64
N ILE A 100 5.28 29.48 -11.35
CA ILE A 100 4.99 30.73 -10.65
C ILE A 100 6.22 31.65 -10.70
N SER A 101 7.43 31.12 -10.52
CA SER A 101 8.66 31.89 -10.63
C SER A 101 8.84 32.48 -12.04
N ALA A 102 8.66 31.69 -13.10
CA ALA A 102 8.77 32.18 -14.47
C ALA A 102 7.70 33.24 -14.82
N LEU A 103 6.50 33.11 -14.25
CA LEU A 103 5.44 34.12 -14.36
C LEU A 103 5.82 35.43 -13.66
N ARG A 104 6.38 35.35 -12.45
CA ARG A 104 6.84 36.51 -11.67
C ARG A 104 7.99 37.25 -12.36
N GLU A 105 8.91 36.52 -12.96
CA GLU A 105 10.01 37.12 -13.73
C GLU A 105 9.48 37.89 -14.95
N GLU A 106 8.50 37.33 -15.68
CA GLU A 106 7.87 38.02 -16.80
C GLU A 106 7.06 39.26 -16.37
N GLU A 107 6.33 39.16 -15.26
CA GLU A 107 5.62 40.29 -14.64
C GLU A 107 6.59 41.43 -14.34
N GLU A 108 7.69 41.14 -13.65
CA GLU A 108 8.70 42.13 -13.26
C GLU A 108 9.34 42.78 -14.49
N GLN A 109 9.75 41.97 -15.47
CA GLN A 109 10.32 42.48 -16.71
C GLN A 109 9.38 43.44 -17.44
N LYS A 110 8.10 43.07 -17.57
CA LYS A 110 7.10 43.90 -18.27
C LYS A 110 6.74 45.16 -17.49
N SER A 111 6.69 45.07 -16.16
CA SER A 111 6.48 46.21 -15.26
C SER A 111 7.63 47.22 -15.38
N GLN A 112 8.88 46.75 -15.31
CA GLN A 112 10.06 47.60 -15.40
C GLN A 112 10.17 48.28 -16.78
N MET A 113 9.93 47.54 -17.87
CA MET A 113 9.87 48.12 -19.22
C MET A 113 8.82 49.23 -19.33
N MET A 114 7.64 49.04 -18.73
CA MET A 114 6.60 50.07 -18.75
C MET A 114 7.00 51.31 -17.95
N LYS A 115 7.65 51.12 -16.80
CA LYS A 115 8.16 52.21 -15.98
C LYS A 115 9.16 53.07 -16.75
N GLU A 116 10.14 52.46 -17.41
CA GLU A 116 11.13 53.17 -18.23
C GLU A 116 10.48 53.94 -19.39
N LYS A 117 9.45 53.35 -20.03
CA LYS A 117 8.72 54.03 -21.10
C LYS A 117 7.91 55.24 -20.60
N ILE A 118 7.33 55.15 -19.40
CA ILE A 118 6.65 56.27 -18.74
C ILE A 118 7.65 57.38 -18.38
N GLU A 119 8.80 57.03 -17.81
CA GLU A 119 9.87 57.99 -17.47
C GLU A 119 10.33 58.75 -18.72
N LYS A 120 10.64 58.02 -19.80
CA LYS A 120 11.02 58.63 -21.09
C LYS A 120 9.94 59.55 -21.65
N MET A 121 8.67 59.13 -21.65
CA MET A 121 7.57 59.98 -22.10
C MET A 121 7.42 61.24 -21.22
N THR A 122 7.68 61.12 -19.91
CA THR A 122 7.63 62.25 -18.98
C THR A 122 8.73 63.27 -19.29
N GLU A 123 9.93 62.80 -19.64
CA GLU A 123 11.04 63.65 -20.08
C GLU A 123 10.73 64.35 -21.42
N GLU A 124 10.21 63.60 -22.40
CA GLU A 124 9.80 64.14 -23.71
C GLU A 124 8.69 65.19 -23.56
N ILE A 125 7.66 64.94 -22.75
CA ILE A 125 6.59 65.90 -22.44
C ILE A 125 7.19 67.16 -21.80
N SER A 126 8.13 67.02 -20.86
CA SER A 126 8.73 68.16 -20.17
C SER A 126 9.55 69.01 -21.16
N SER A 127 10.43 68.37 -21.95
CA SER A 127 11.24 69.06 -22.96
C SER A 127 10.38 69.78 -24.00
N LEU A 128 9.32 69.12 -24.48
CA LEU A 128 8.42 69.71 -25.45
C LEU A 128 7.64 70.88 -24.86
N SER A 129 7.16 70.76 -23.62
CA SER A 129 6.48 71.86 -22.92
C SER A 129 7.39 73.07 -22.74
N GLU A 130 8.68 72.86 -22.48
CA GLU A 130 9.66 73.94 -22.41
C GLU A 130 9.89 74.62 -23.77
N GLN A 131 9.95 73.84 -24.85
CA GLN A 131 10.07 74.35 -26.20
C GLN A 131 8.84 75.15 -26.61
N ILE A 132 7.62 74.64 -26.35
CA ILE A 132 6.37 75.38 -26.61
C ILE A 132 6.39 76.71 -25.86
N ARG A 133 6.76 76.73 -24.58
CA ARG A 133 6.85 77.97 -23.79
C ARG A 133 7.87 78.97 -24.34
N ALA A 134 9.03 78.50 -24.79
CA ALA A 134 10.05 79.36 -25.39
C ALA A 134 9.56 79.96 -26.72
N ILE A 135 8.94 79.14 -27.55
CA ILE A 135 8.33 79.54 -28.83
C ILE A 135 7.18 80.53 -28.59
N GLU A 136 6.28 80.28 -27.65
CA GLU A 136 5.17 81.20 -27.29
C GLU A 136 5.69 82.56 -26.78
N GLN A 137 6.88 82.60 -26.17
CA GLN A 137 7.54 83.86 -25.76
C GLN A 137 8.21 84.60 -26.93
N GLU A 138 8.68 83.90 -27.96
CA GLU A 138 9.31 84.48 -29.15
C GLU A 138 8.32 84.81 -30.28
N LEU A 139 7.30 83.97 -30.49
CA LEU A 139 6.29 84.11 -31.55
C LEU A 139 5.05 84.83 -31.03
N GLY A 140 5.12 86.16 -31.08
CA GLY A 140 3.94 87.02 -31.15
C GLY A 140 3.14 86.90 -32.47
N ALA A 141 3.57 86.08 -33.44
CA ALA A 141 2.78 85.61 -34.57
C ALA A 141 3.50 84.50 -35.35
N GLU A 142 2.71 83.49 -35.73
CA GLU A 142 2.86 82.59 -36.88
C GLU A 142 3.73 81.31 -36.81
N ASP A 143 2.95 80.21 -36.84
CA ASP A 143 3.09 78.89 -37.46
C ASP A 143 4.22 77.94 -37.00
N VAL A 144 3.82 76.87 -36.30
CA VAL A 144 4.72 75.75 -35.94
C VAL A 144 3.99 74.41 -36.05
N SER A 145 4.34 73.64 -37.08
CA SER A 145 3.97 72.22 -37.22
C SER A 145 5.23 71.34 -37.14
N PHE A 146 5.62 70.94 -35.93
CA PHE A 146 6.73 70.00 -35.70
C PHE A 146 6.43 69.11 -34.48
N LEU A 147 5.46 68.19 -34.58
CA LEU A 147 5.28 67.15 -33.56
C LEU A 147 5.16 65.79 -34.23
N GLN A 148 6.01 64.86 -33.81
CA GLN A 148 5.83 63.43 -34.10
C GLN A 148 4.88 62.82 -33.06
N ASP A 149 4.03 61.90 -33.52
CA ASP A 149 3.08 61.20 -32.65
C ASP A 149 3.79 60.18 -31.74
N PRO A 150 3.39 60.08 -30.47
CA PRO A 150 3.95 59.10 -29.54
C PRO A 150 3.62 57.66 -29.94
N GLU A 151 4.62 56.78 -29.81
CA GLU A 151 4.52 55.37 -30.22
C GLU A 151 3.68 54.52 -29.24
N LYS A 152 2.64 53.85 -29.75
CA LYS A 152 1.79 52.95 -28.97
C LYS A 152 2.55 51.70 -28.51
N VAL A 153 2.40 51.34 -27.24
CA VAL A 153 3.00 50.12 -26.66
C VAL A 153 2.15 48.90 -27.05
N SER A 154 2.76 47.94 -27.75
CA SER A 154 2.17 46.61 -27.97
C SER A 154 2.96 45.55 -27.18
N GLY A 155 2.31 44.46 -26.76
CA GLY A 155 2.97 43.36 -26.04
C GLY A 155 3.30 43.61 -24.56
N ALA A 156 2.75 44.66 -23.94
CA ALA A 156 3.04 45.04 -22.55
C ALA A 156 2.46 44.11 -21.48
N LEU A 157 1.42 43.34 -21.81
CA LEU A 157 0.74 42.46 -20.85
C LEU A 157 1.41 41.10 -20.80
N VAL A 158 1.34 40.45 -19.64
CA VAL A 158 1.80 39.07 -19.44
C VAL A 158 1.17 38.11 -20.44
N ASP A 159 1.97 37.20 -20.99
CA ASP A 159 1.52 36.17 -21.93
C ASP A 159 0.89 35.00 -21.17
N VAL A 160 -0.40 35.12 -20.89
CA VAL A 160 -1.18 34.08 -20.21
C VAL A 160 -1.14 32.75 -20.96
N ALA A 161 -1.14 32.78 -22.30
CA ALA A 161 -1.15 31.57 -23.12
C ALA A 161 0.18 30.81 -23.04
N LYS A 162 1.31 31.51 -22.93
CA LYS A 162 2.63 30.90 -22.68
C LYS A 162 2.68 30.14 -21.35
N HIS A 163 2.04 30.66 -20.30
CA HIS A 163 2.07 30.06 -18.95
C HIS A 163 1.03 28.96 -18.75
N LEU A 164 -0.18 29.12 -19.28
CA LEU A 164 -1.29 28.18 -19.08
C LEU A 164 -1.53 27.23 -20.25
N GLY A 165 -1.04 27.57 -21.45
CA GLY A 165 -1.25 26.79 -22.67
C GLY A 165 -0.70 25.38 -22.55
N ASN A 166 -1.60 24.39 -22.63
CA ASN A 166 -1.27 22.96 -22.50
C ASN A 166 -0.50 22.61 -21.22
N LEU A 167 -0.69 23.37 -20.14
CA LEU A 167 0.05 23.20 -18.89
C LEU A 167 0.02 21.75 -18.38
N LYS A 168 -1.17 21.17 -18.26
CA LYS A 168 -1.34 19.78 -17.77
C LYS A 168 -0.57 18.76 -18.63
N TYR A 169 -0.60 18.92 -19.95
CA TYR A 169 0.11 18.03 -20.88
C TYR A 169 1.63 18.15 -20.70
N ARG A 170 2.17 19.37 -20.63
CA ARG A 170 3.62 19.60 -20.46
C ARG A 170 4.14 19.04 -19.14
N VAL A 171 3.37 19.19 -18.05
CA VAL A 171 3.70 18.63 -16.74
C VAL A 171 3.75 17.09 -16.82
N TRP A 172 2.75 16.47 -17.45
CA TRP A 172 2.69 15.03 -17.64
C TRP A 172 3.83 14.50 -18.53
N GLU A 173 4.16 15.19 -19.61
CA GLU A 173 5.26 14.82 -20.51
C GLU A 173 6.62 14.85 -19.79
N LYS A 174 6.86 15.87 -18.95
CA LYS A 174 8.05 15.94 -18.09
C LYS A 174 8.08 14.85 -17.03
N MET A 175 6.93 14.52 -16.45
CA MET A 175 6.79 13.43 -15.49
C MET A 175 7.16 12.09 -16.14
N LEU A 176 6.79 11.87 -17.40
CA LEU A 176 7.15 10.66 -18.12
C LEU A 176 8.67 10.52 -18.31
N GLY A 177 9.39 11.63 -18.52
CA GLY A 177 10.84 11.63 -18.66
C GLY A 177 11.61 11.36 -17.36
N THR A 178 10.98 11.55 -16.19
CA THR A 178 11.61 11.33 -14.88
C THR A 178 11.23 9.98 -14.25
N VAL A 179 10.10 9.38 -14.63
CA VAL A 179 9.67 8.07 -14.13
C VAL A 179 10.46 6.96 -14.83
N GLN A 180 11.23 6.19 -14.05
CA GLN A 180 11.84 4.95 -14.55
C GLN A 180 10.77 3.87 -14.70
N TYR A 181 10.52 3.43 -15.93
CA TYR A 181 9.70 2.26 -16.19
C TYR A 181 10.50 0.99 -15.91
N THR A 182 10.16 0.29 -14.82
CA THR A 182 10.73 -1.02 -14.50
C THR A 182 9.71 -2.11 -14.87
N PRO A 183 9.85 -2.79 -16.03
CA PRO A 183 8.86 -3.75 -16.52
C PRO A 183 8.73 -5.02 -15.67
N VAL A 184 9.70 -5.29 -14.78
CA VAL A 184 9.74 -6.50 -13.97
C VAL A 184 9.62 -6.14 -12.50
N THR A 185 8.46 -6.39 -11.93
CA THR A 185 8.27 -6.47 -10.48
C THR A 185 8.40 -7.93 -10.07
N LEU A 186 9.43 -8.25 -9.28
CA LEU A 186 9.56 -9.60 -8.71
C LEU A 186 8.41 -9.80 -7.72
N ASP A 187 7.59 -10.83 -7.95
CA ASP A 187 6.58 -11.23 -6.99
C ASP A 187 7.25 -11.99 -5.82
N PRO A 188 7.30 -11.40 -4.61
CA PRO A 188 7.88 -12.06 -3.45
C PRO A 188 7.16 -13.36 -3.07
N ASN A 189 5.90 -13.56 -3.50
CA ASN A 189 5.17 -14.81 -3.25
C ASN A 189 5.60 -15.95 -4.19
N THR A 190 6.24 -15.61 -5.30
CA THR A 190 6.78 -16.59 -6.26
C THR A 190 8.21 -17.02 -5.91
N ALA A 191 8.95 -16.19 -5.16
CA ALA A 191 10.37 -16.42 -4.84
C ALA A 191 10.62 -17.39 -3.66
N ASN A 192 9.62 -17.66 -2.82
CA ASN A 192 9.77 -18.58 -1.68
C ASN A 192 8.47 -19.36 -1.42
N PRO A 193 8.36 -20.62 -1.87
CA PRO A 193 7.23 -21.46 -1.52
C PRO A 193 7.37 -21.89 -0.05
N ILE A 194 6.79 -21.13 0.88
CA ILE A 194 6.43 -21.67 2.19
C ILE A 194 5.23 -22.57 1.96
N SER A 195 5.45 -23.79 1.46
CA SER A 195 4.39 -24.78 1.26
C SER A 195 4.75 -26.08 1.96
N PRO A 196 3.88 -26.50 2.88
CA PRO A 196 3.33 -27.85 2.81
C PRO A 196 1.84 -27.86 2.47
N CYS A 197 1.14 -26.72 2.54
CA CYS A 197 -0.33 -26.70 2.57
C CYS A 197 -1.04 -26.89 1.21
N LEU A 198 -0.34 -27.15 0.11
CA LEU A 198 -0.96 -27.39 -1.21
C LEU A 198 -0.90 -28.85 -1.70
N ARG A 199 -0.69 -29.82 -0.82
CA ARG A 199 -0.84 -31.25 -1.16
C ARG A 199 -1.75 -31.99 -0.20
N ILE A 200 -3.04 -31.66 -0.15
CA ILE A 200 -4.13 -32.61 0.10
C ILE A 200 -5.33 -32.17 -0.73
#